data_AF-A0A9D6L5S4-F1
#
_entry.id   AF-A0A9D6L5S4-F1
#
_cell.length_a   1.000
_cell.length_b   1.000
_cell.length_c   1.000
_cell.angle_alpha   90.00
_cell.angle_beta   90.00
_cell.angle_gamma   90.00
#
_symmetry.space_group_name_H-M   'P 1'
#
loop_
_entity.id
_entity.type
_entity.pdbx_description
1 polymer ?
#
loop_
_entity_poly.entity_id
_entity_poly.type
_entity_poly.pdbx_seq_one_letter_code
_entity_poly.pdbx_strand_id
1 'polypeptide(L)'
;MTGWPQKSRGLHALLLTGATAILLFSAPLAANKSSVINSAHNLSVSGPGPVTSQQTQVCIFCHTPHSSLVAEKPLWNHALSLQSYTQLYTSTSLTATMNAPNQTSKQCLSCHDGTVALGQTVAKNLLIPTQGSMSAPAVLGTDLRNDHPISFTPANDGQLVPSLFQNPATTGDASVKL
;
A
#
# COMPACT_ATOMS: atom_id res chain seq x y z
N MET A 1 -56.11 -4.23 78.99
CA MET A 1 -54.87 -3.50 79.36
C MET A 1 -54.21 -3.11 78.05
N THR A 2 -54.58 -1.96 77.49
CA THR A 2 -53.86 -0.66 77.53
C THR A 2 -52.77 -0.52 76.48
N GLY A 3 -52.89 0.49 75.61
CA GLY A 3 -51.81 1.02 74.75
C GLY A 3 -52.25 1.21 73.30
N TRP A 4 -52.93 2.31 72.96
CA TRP A 4 -52.42 3.64 72.54
C TRP A 4 -52.36 3.80 71.00
N PRO A 5 -52.89 4.90 70.44
CA PRO A 5 -52.99 5.10 68.99
C PRO A 5 -51.98 6.11 68.42
N GLN A 6 -51.97 6.18 67.08
CA GLN A 6 -51.47 7.25 66.18
C GLN A 6 -49.95 7.42 66.00
N LYS A 7 -49.48 7.19 64.76
CA LYS A 7 -48.79 8.25 64.01
C LYS A 7 -48.83 8.01 62.50
N SER A 8 -49.34 9.02 61.81
CA SER A 8 -49.32 9.18 60.37
C SER A 8 -47.90 9.52 59.86
N ARG A 9 -47.73 9.31 58.54
CA ARG A 9 -46.95 10.09 57.55
C ARG A 9 -45.93 9.25 56.78
N GLY A 10 -45.93 9.45 55.46
CA GLY A 10 -44.76 9.25 54.63
C GLY A 10 -45.02 8.53 53.32
N LEU A 11 -45.53 9.25 52.33
CA LEU A 11 -45.37 8.89 50.92
C LEU A 11 -43.87 8.77 50.61
N HIS A 12 -43.41 7.61 50.16
CA HIS A 12 -42.14 7.49 49.46
C HIS A 12 -42.40 6.91 48.07
N ALA A 13 -42.22 7.81 47.10
CA ALA A 13 -42.35 7.61 45.68
C ALA A 13 -41.46 6.44 45.20
N LEU A 14 -42.08 5.53 44.47
CA LEU A 14 -41.42 4.45 43.74
C LEU A 14 -40.80 5.05 42.47
N LEU A 15 -39.50 5.33 42.49
CA LEU A 15 -38.73 5.69 41.28
C LEU A 15 -38.13 4.42 40.67
N LEU A 16 -38.84 3.82 39.70
CA LEU A 16 -38.22 2.91 38.74
C LEU A 16 -37.35 3.75 37.79
N THR A 17 -36.03 3.66 37.89
CA THR A 17 -35.13 4.12 36.84
C THR A 17 -34.62 2.90 36.07
N GLY A 18 -35.00 2.82 34.80
CA GLY A 18 -34.70 1.72 33.90
C GLY A 18 -33.22 1.67 33.52
N ALA A 19 -32.66 0.47 33.51
CA ALA A 19 -31.33 0.19 33.02
C ALA A 19 -31.31 0.24 31.48
N THR A 20 -30.79 1.33 30.91
CA THR A 20 -30.41 1.39 29.50
C THR A 20 -29.06 0.70 29.31
N ALA A 21 -29.08 -0.51 28.75
CA ALA A 21 -27.88 -1.21 28.32
C ALA A 21 -27.27 -0.49 27.10
N ILE A 22 -26.13 0.19 27.29
CA ILE A 22 -25.31 0.74 26.22
C ILE A 22 -24.57 -0.43 25.56
N LEU A 23 -25.08 -0.89 24.41
CA LEU A 23 -24.36 -1.80 23.53
C LEU A 23 -23.25 -1.03 22.83
N LEU A 24 -22.01 -1.18 23.33
CA LEU A 24 -20.80 -0.72 22.66
C LEU A 24 -20.57 -1.56 21.39
N PHE A 25 -21.07 -1.06 20.25
CA PHE A 25 -20.73 -1.59 18.93
C PHE A 25 -19.25 -1.29 18.66
N SER A 26 -18.38 -2.29 18.89
CA SER A 26 -16.98 -2.23 18.50
C SER A 26 -16.92 -2.48 16.99
N ALA A 27 -16.96 -1.42 16.19
CA ALA A 27 -16.67 -1.54 14.77
C ALA A 27 -15.19 -1.93 14.60
N PRO A 28 -14.86 -3.04 13.93
CA PRO A 28 -13.48 -3.33 13.60
C PRO A 28 -12.97 -2.26 12.64
N LEU A 29 -11.89 -1.58 13.03
CA LEU A 29 -11.17 -0.65 12.16
C LEU A 29 -10.50 -1.50 11.07
N ALA A 30 -11.19 -1.70 9.95
CA ALA A 30 -10.62 -2.39 8.79
C ALA A 30 -9.46 -1.54 8.24
N ALA A 31 -8.23 -1.98 8.48
CA ALA A 31 -7.05 -1.43 7.84
C ALA A 31 -7.16 -1.69 6.33
N ASN A 32 -7.51 -0.65 5.55
CA ASN A 32 -7.66 -0.71 4.11
C ASN A 32 -6.30 -0.92 3.42
N LYS A 33 -5.75 -2.14 3.40
CA LYS A 33 -4.81 -2.52 2.35
C LYS A 33 -5.64 -2.68 1.08
N SER A 34 -5.53 -1.74 0.15
CA SER A 34 -6.22 -1.85 -1.14
C SER A 34 -5.75 -3.14 -1.82
N SER A 35 -6.65 -4.10 -1.99
CA SER A 35 -6.33 -5.39 -2.60
C SER A 35 -5.92 -5.17 -4.05
N VAL A 36 -4.84 -5.84 -4.50
CA VAL A 36 -4.39 -5.79 -5.91
C VAL A 36 -5.55 -6.14 -6.85
N ILE A 37 -6.41 -7.08 -6.45
CA ILE A 37 -7.59 -7.53 -7.19
C ILE A 37 -8.53 -6.36 -7.57
N ASN A 38 -8.66 -5.37 -6.69
CA ASN A 38 -9.57 -4.22 -6.87
C ASN A 38 -8.81 -2.95 -7.29
N SER A 39 -7.61 -3.10 -7.85
CA SER A 39 -6.74 -1.98 -8.24
C SER A 39 -6.44 -1.99 -9.73
N ALA A 40 -5.86 -0.90 -10.24
CA ALA A 40 -5.40 -0.82 -11.63
C ALA A 40 -4.29 -1.83 -11.98
N HIS A 41 -3.63 -2.43 -10.98
CA HIS A 41 -2.64 -3.51 -11.17
C HIS A 41 -3.26 -4.89 -11.40
N ASN A 42 -4.59 -5.02 -11.32
CA ASN A 42 -5.27 -6.21 -11.81
C ASN A 42 -5.40 -6.11 -13.34
N LEU A 43 -4.46 -6.75 -14.05
CA LEU A 43 -4.46 -6.81 -15.52
C LEU A 43 -5.25 -8.01 -16.07
N SER A 44 -5.93 -8.77 -15.20
CA SER A 44 -6.78 -9.90 -15.62
C SER A 44 -8.08 -9.41 -16.29
N VAL A 45 -8.91 -10.34 -16.74
CA VAL A 45 -10.25 -10.06 -17.30
C VAL A 45 -11.17 -9.31 -16.34
N SER A 46 -10.91 -9.38 -15.03
CA SER A 46 -11.71 -8.70 -14.00
C SER A 46 -11.11 -7.36 -13.56
N GLY A 47 -10.05 -6.89 -14.24
CA GLY A 47 -9.35 -5.66 -13.91
C GLY A 47 -10.23 -4.42 -13.99
N PRO A 48 -10.26 -3.56 -12.95
CA PRO A 48 -10.96 -2.27 -13.01
C PRO A 48 -10.14 -1.16 -13.70
N GLY A 49 -8.90 -1.44 -14.07
CA GLY A 49 -7.97 -0.48 -14.67
C GLY A 49 -8.16 -0.30 -16.18
N PRO A 50 -7.46 0.69 -16.78
CA PRO A 50 -7.53 0.96 -18.21
C PRO A 50 -6.73 -0.05 -19.07
N VAL A 51 -5.97 -0.94 -18.43
CA VAL A 51 -5.24 -2.05 -19.07
C VAL A 51 -5.76 -3.37 -18.51
N THR A 52 -6.15 -4.27 -19.41
CA THR A 52 -6.64 -5.61 -19.06
C THR A 52 -6.10 -6.66 -20.05
N SER A 53 -6.43 -7.93 -19.84
CA SER A 53 -6.05 -9.05 -20.69
C SER A 53 -7.14 -10.12 -20.67
N GLN A 54 -6.95 -11.19 -21.45
CA GLN A 54 -7.83 -12.36 -21.41
C GLN A 54 -7.47 -13.37 -20.29
N GLN A 55 -6.47 -13.08 -19.45
CA GLN A 55 -6.10 -13.97 -18.34
C GLN A 55 -7.05 -13.85 -17.16
N THR A 56 -7.29 -14.96 -16.46
CA THR A 56 -8.10 -14.99 -15.23
C THR A 56 -7.27 -14.88 -13.96
N GLN A 57 -5.97 -15.19 -14.04
CA GLN A 57 -5.05 -15.11 -12.89
C GLN A 57 -4.59 -13.67 -12.70
N VAL A 58 -4.95 -13.06 -11.57
CA VAL A 58 -4.58 -11.67 -11.25
C VAL A 58 -3.07 -11.52 -11.04
N CYS A 59 -2.46 -12.47 -10.33
CA CYS A 59 -1.08 -12.33 -9.87
C CYS A 59 -0.04 -12.73 -10.92
N ILE A 60 -0.44 -13.38 -12.04
CA ILE A 60 0.51 -13.98 -12.99
C ILE A 60 1.43 -12.95 -13.65
N PHE A 61 0.99 -11.69 -13.76
CA PHE A 61 1.80 -10.61 -14.31
C PHE A 61 3.01 -10.29 -13.42
N CYS A 62 2.86 -10.41 -12.10
CA CYS A 62 3.90 -10.05 -11.14
C CYS A 62 4.60 -11.27 -10.53
N HIS A 63 3.90 -12.40 -10.40
CA HIS A 63 4.38 -13.58 -9.70
C HIS A 63 4.16 -14.86 -10.50
N THR A 64 5.08 -15.80 -10.35
CA THR A 64 4.97 -17.16 -10.89
C THR A 64 5.33 -18.16 -9.80
N PRO A 65 4.69 -19.33 -9.73
CA PRO A 65 5.11 -20.36 -8.78
C PRO A 65 6.52 -20.89 -9.07
N HIS A 66 6.98 -20.86 -10.33
CA HIS A 66 8.30 -21.35 -10.74
C HIS A 66 8.86 -20.54 -11.92
N SER A 67 10.18 -20.61 -12.13
CA SER A 67 10.87 -19.92 -13.25
C SER A 67 10.75 -18.39 -13.18
N SER A 68 10.79 -17.85 -11.96
CA SER A 68 10.86 -16.42 -11.69
C SER A 68 12.29 -15.87 -11.83
N LEU A 69 12.41 -14.54 -11.80
CA LEU A 69 13.70 -13.91 -11.50
C LEU A 69 14.07 -14.18 -10.03
N VAL A 70 15.08 -15.01 -9.79
CA VAL A 70 15.45 -15.47 -8.43
C VAL A 70 15.97 -14.36 -7.50
N ALA A 71 16.56 -13.31 -8.07
CA ALA A 71 17.00 -12.13 -7.33
C ALA A 71 15.82 -11.25 -6.86
N GLU A 72 14.67 -11.37 -7.52
CA GLU A 72 13.50 -10.52 -7.32
C GLU A 72 12.43 -11.27 -6.54
N LYS A 73 12.20 -10.85 -5.30
CA LYS A 73 11.36 -11.60 -4.35
C LYS A 73 10.00 -10.92 -4.14
N PRO A 74 8.93 -11.71 -3.90
CA PRO A 74 8.87 -13.17 -4.03
C PRO A 74 8.57 -13.60 -5.46
N LEU A 75 9.43 -14.44 -6.04
CA LEU A 75 9.17 -15.11 -7.33
C LEU A 75 8.64 -14.16 -8.45
N TRP A 76 9.32 -13.04 -8.66
CA TRP A 76 8.90 -12.04 -9.65
C TRP A 76 8.84 -12.60 -11.07
N ASN A 77 7.73 -12.35 -11.75
CA ASN A 77 7.43 -12.89 -13.06
C ASN A 77 7.43 -11.85 -14.19
N HIS A 78 7.54 -10.56 -13.91
CA HIS A 78 7.57 -9.54 -14.96
C HIS A 78 9.01 -9.32 -15.45
N ALA A 79 9.19 -9.09 -16.75
CA ALA A 79 10.51 -8.75 -17.26
C ALA A 79 10.97 -7.39 -16.73
N LEU A 80 12.19 -7.32 -16.21
CA LEU A 80 12.74 -6.07 -15.71
C LEU A 80 13.19 -5.17 -16.86
N SER A 81 13.06 -3.86 -16.64
CA SER A 81 13.67 -2.86 -17.50
C SER A 81 15.20 -2.94 -17.42
N LEU A 82 15.85 -2.84 -18.58
CA LEU A 82 17.31 -2.77 -18.69
C LEU A 82 17.83 -1.32 -18.62
N GLN A 83 16.94 -0.36 -18.35
CA GLN A 83 17.31 1.04 -18.34
C GLN A 83 18.21 1.40 -17.16
N SER A 84 19.12 2.33 -17.45
CA SER A 84 19.93 3.02 -16.46
C SER A 84 19.36 4.42 -16.26
N TYR A 85 18.64 4.63 -15.16
CA TYR A 85 18.05 5.91 -14.81
C TYR A 85 19.15 6.86 -14.31
N THR A 86 19.54 7.80 -15.16
CA THR A 86 20.56 8.83 -14.85
C THR A 86 19.94 10.19 -14.60
N GLN A 87 18.74 10.43 -15.13
CA GLN A 87 17.97 11.64 -14.88
C GLN A 87 17.05 11.36 -13.69
N LEU A 88 17.53 11.71 -12.49
CA LEU A 88 16.81 11.51 -11.22
C LEU A 88 16.14 12.81 -10.79
N TYR A 89 15.20 12.72 -9.85
CA TYR A 89 14.50 13.89 -9.31
C TYR A 89 15.44 15.05 -8.98
N THR A 90 15.06 16.25 -9.42
CA THR A 90 15.79 17.49 -9.11
C THR A 90 14.83 18.58 -8.68
N SER A 91 15.11 19.22 -7.56
CA SER A 91 14.39 20.39 -7.07
C SER A 91 15.34 21.33 -6.33
N THR A 92 15.03 22.63 -6.31
CA THR A 92 15.76 23.62 -5.50
C THR A 92 15.61 23.38 -3.99
N SER A 93 14.57 22.66 -3.58
CA SER A 93 14.32 22.28 -2.19
C SER A 93 14.88 20.91 -1.80
N LEU A 94 15.54 20.21 -2.72
CA LEU A 94 16.08 18.88 -2.47
C LEU A 94 17.36 18.95 -1.63
N THR A 95 17.31 18.38 -0.44
CA THR A 95 18.46 18.27 0.48
C THR A 95 19.08 16.88 0.50
N ALA A 96 18.33 15.85 0.08
CA ALA A 96 18.77 14.47 0.01
C ALA A 96 19.64 14.19 -1.22
N THR A 97 20.55 13.23 -1.10
CA THR A 97 21.28 12.70 -2.25
C THR A 97 20.42 11.69 -2.99
N MET A 98 20.25 11.89 -4.30
CA MET A 98 19.53 10.94 -5.14
C MET A 98 20.43 9.80 -5.59
N ASN A 99 19.95 8.58 -5.42
CA ASN A 99 20.57 7.38 -5.95
C ASN A 99 19.70 6.83 -7.09
N ALA A 100 20.33 6.08 -8.00
CA ALA A 100 19.58 5.36 -9.01
C ALA A 100 18.54 4.43 -8.35
N PRO A 101 17.36 4.23 -8.98
CA PRO A 101 16.34 3.32 -8.49
C PRO A 101 16.93 1.96 -8.13
N ASN A 102 16.68 1.54 -6.89
CA ASN A 102 17.10 0.23 -6.42
C ASN A 102 16.30 -0.87 -7.10
N GLN A 103 16.66 -2.11 -6.78
CA GLN A 103 16.08 -3.29 -7.39
C GLN A 103 14.55 -3.39 -7.20
N THR A 104 14.03 -3.00 -6.03
CA THR A 104 12.58 -2.94 -5.76
C THR A 104 11.89 -1.88 -6.59
N SER A 105 12.45 -0.66 -6.69
CA SER A 105 11.89 0.39 -7.54
C SER A 105 11.91 -0.01 -9.02
N LYS A 106 12.90 -0.78 -9.46
CA LYS A 106 12.97 -1.31 -10.83
C LYS A 106 11.84 -2.29 -11.15
N GLN A 107 11.30 -3.02 -10.18
CA GLN A 107 10.11 -3.86 -10.40
C GLN A 107 8.90 -3.00 -10.79
N CYS A 108 8.68 -1.86 -10.11
CA CYS A 108 7.62 -0.93 -10.49
C CYS A 108 7.91 -0.30 -11.86
N LEU A 109 9.12 0.24 -12.03
CA LEU A 109 9.51 0.95 -13.26
C LEU A 109 9.49 0.03 -14.49
N SER A 110 9.71 -1.28 -14.33
CA SER A 110 9.58 -2.22 -15.45
C SER A 110 8.17 -2.33 -16.03
N CYS A 111 7.14 -1.85 -15.34
CA CYS A 111 5.83 -1.63 -15.94
C CYS A 111 5.65 -0.17 -16.40
N HIS A 112 6.16 0.77 -15.61
CA HIS A 112 5.82 2.19 -15.70
C HIS A 112 6.76 3.04 -16.57
N ASP A 113 7.95 2.55 -16.91
CA ASP A 113 8.93 3.31 -17.70
C ASP A 113 8.71 3.21 -19.22
N GLY A 114 7.73 2.40 -19.64
CA GLY A 114 7.34 2.23 -21.04
C GLY A 114 8.31 1.42 -21.89
N THR A 115 9.35 0.81 -21.32
CA THR A 115 10.37 0.07 -22.07
C THR A 115 10.12 -1.44 -22.18
N VAL A 116 9.24 -1.96 -21.33
CA VAL A 116 8.83 -3.37 -21.32
C VAL A 116 7.31 -3.44 -21.49
N ALA A 117 6.84 -4.35 -22.34
CA ALA A 117 5.40 -4.57 -22.51
C ALA A 117 4.78 -5.09 -21.21
N LEU A 118 3.62 -4.57 -20.82
CA LEU A 118 2.98 -4.84 -19.52
C LEU A 118 2.68 -6.33 -19.24
N GLY A 119 2.47 -7.11 -20.29
CA GLY A 119 2.25 -8.56 -20.19
C GLY A 119 3.51 -9.40 -20.41
N GLN A 120 4.70 -8.80 -20.49
CA GLN A 120 5.95 -9.51 -20.74
C GLN A 120 6.41 -10.23 -19.48
N THR A 121 6.14 -11.53 -19.42
CA THR A 121 6.55 -12.36 -18.28
C THR A 121 7.84 -13.12 -18.56
N VAL A 122 8.58 -13.44 -17.50
CA VAL A 122 9.83 -14.21 -17.58
C VAL A 122 9.57 -15.72 -17.56
N ALA A 123 8.49 -16.17 -16.89
CA ALA A 123 8.14 -17.59 -16.89
C ALA A 123 7.84 -18.04 -18.32
N LYS A 124 8.68 -18.95 -18.82
CA LYS A 124 8.60 -19.50 -20.18
C LYS A 124 8.67 -18.43 -21.28
N ASN A 125 9.21 -17.24 -20.98
CA ASN A 125 9.26 -16.09 -21.88
C ASN A 125 7.90 -15.77 -22.53
N LEU A 126 6.83 -15.90 -21.74
CA LEU A 126 5.47 -15.72 -22.22
C LEU A 126 5.12 -14.23 -22.29
N LEU A 127 4.70 -13.78 -23.46
CA LEU A 127 4.00 -12.50 -23.61
C LEU A 127 2.50 -12.75 -23.45
N ILE A 128 1.92 -12.25 -22.37
CA ILE A 128 0.47 -12.22 -22.17
C ILE A 128 -0.08 -11.00 -22.93
N PRO A 129 -0.95 -11.17 -23.94
CA PRO A 129 -1.51 -10.03 -24.65
C PRO A 129 -2.37 -9.18 -23.71
N THR A 130 -2.02 -7.91 -23.59
CA THR A 130 -2.81 -6.89 -22.89
C THR A 130 -3.52 -5.98 -23.89
N GLN A 131 -4.65 -5.41 -23.48
CA GLN A 131 -5.43 -4.43 -24.22
C GLN A 131 -5.53 -3.14 -23.42
N GLY A 132 -5.76 -2.02 -24.12
CA GLY A 132 -5.82 -0.70 -23.52
C GLY A 132 -4.43 -0.07 -23.32
N SER A 133 -4.37 1.00 -22.53
CA SER A 133 -3.14 1.74 -22.28
C SER A 133 -3.18 2.38 -20.89
N MET A 134 -2.01 2.50 -20.26
CA MET A 134 -1.90 3.25 -19.02
C MET A 134 -2.26 4.72 -19.25
N SER A 135 -2.80 5.37 -18.22
CA SER A 135 -2.95 6.81 -18.23
C SER A 135 -1.57 7.48 -18.29
N ALA A 136 -1.48 8.64 -18.94
CA ALA A 136 -0.21 9.35 -19.10
C ALA A 136 0.54 9.57 -17.77
N PRO A 137 -0.10 9.93 -16.64
CA PRO A 137 0.61 10.08 -15.36
C PRO A 137 1.16 8.77 -14.77
N ALA A 138 0.68 7.62 -15.22
CA ALA A 138 1.21 6.32 -14.81
C ALA A 138 2.39 5.88 -15.70
N VAL A 139 2.68 6.58 -16.81
CA VAL A 139 3.84 6.31 -17.66
C VAL A 139 4.94 7.27 -17.23
N LEU A 140 5.80 6.84 -16.31
CA LEU A 140 6.87 7.66 -15.73
C LEU A 140 8.02 7.86 -16.73
N GLY A 141 8.24 6.89 -17.62
CA GLY A 141 9.37 6.92 -18.53
C GLY A 141 10.71 6.70 -17.81
N THR A 142 11.79 7.09 -18.49
CA THR A 142 13.17 6.92 -18.00
C THR A 142 13.79 8.20 -17.45
N ASP A 143 13.09 9.33 -17.57
CA ASP A 143 13.49 10.62 -17.02
C ASP A 143 12.62 10.91 -15.80
N LEU A 144 13.21 10.77 -14.61
CA LEU A 144 12.51 10.87 -13.33
C LEU A 144 12.68 12.25 -12.69
N ARG A 145 13.16 13.27 -13.42
CA ARG A 145 13.44 14.60 -12.87
C ARG A 145 12.20 15.29 -12.31
N ASN A 146 11.03 14.98 -12.84
CA ASN A 146 9.73 15.51 -12.45
C ASN A 146 8.91 14.57 -11.55
N ASP A 147 9.41 13.36 -11.27
CA ASP A 147 8.71 12.37 -10.46
C ASP A 147 9.19 12.42 -9.01
N HIS A 148 8.27 12.29 -8.05
CA HIS A 148 8.65 12.29 -6.64
C HIS A 148 9.71 11.19 -6.37
N PRO A 149 10.78 11.53 -5.62
CA PRO A 149 11.88 10.62 -5.34
C PRO A 149 11.46 9.22 -4.90
N ILE A 150 12.02 8.21 -5.55
CA ILE A 150 11.99 6.81 -5.11
C ILE A 150 13.42 6.34 -4.84
N SER A 151 13.59 5.32 -3.99
CA SER A 151 14.92 4.76 -3.67
C SER A 151 15.95 5.78 -3.14
N PHE A 152 15.51 6.80 -2.41
CA PHE A 152 16.40 7.78 -1.78
C PHE A 152 16.55 7.53 -0.29
N THR A 153 17.67 7.99 0.27
CA THR A 153 17.84 8.08 1.73
C THR A 153 17.49 9.51 2.12
N PRO A 154 16.51 9.72 3.01
CA PRO A 154 16.20 11.06 3.49
C PRO A 154 17.41 11.73 4.17
N ALA A 155 17.54 13.04 4.01
CA ALA A 155 18.55 13.80 4.75
C ALA A 155 18.16 13.91 6.23
N ASN A 156 19.15 13.85 7.12
CA ASN A 156 18.95 14.14 8.54
C ASN A 156 19.11 15.65 8.78
N ASP A 157 18.04 16.39 8.56
CA ASP A 157 17.93 17.84 8.79
C ASP A 157 17.23 18.19 10.12
N GLY A 158 16.99 17.18 10.96
CA GLY A 158 16.28 17.32 12.23
C GLY A 158 14.75 17.38 12.13
N GLN A 159 14.16 17.24 10.93
CA GLN A 159 12.70 17.26 10.75
C GLN A 159 12.05 15.87 10.79
N LEU A 160 12.81 14.82 10.49
CA LEU A 160 12.33 13.43 10.52
C LEU A 160 12.59 12.79 11.88
N VAL A 161 11.82 11.74 12.20
CA VAL A 161 11.97 11.04 13.50
C VAL A 161 13.40 10.50 13.63
N PRO A 162 14.13 10.79 14.73
CA PRO A 162 15.55 10.44 14.85
C PRO A 162 15.85 8.95 14.70
N SER A 163 14.87 8.09 15.02
CA SER A 163 14.99 6.63 14.91
C SER A 163 15.19 6.13 13.47
N LEU A 164 14.82 6.92 12.45
CA LEU A 164 15.09 6.60 11.04
C LEU A 164 16.59 6.61 10.70
N PHE A 165 17.40 7.27 11.52
CA PHE A 165 18.84 7.43 11.30
C PHE A 165 19.70 6.56 12.24
N GLN A 166 19.07 5.66 13.00
CA GLN A 166 19.76 4.71 13.89
C GLN A 166 20.09 3.39 13.17
N ASN A 167 20.87 2.51 13.79
CA ASN A 167 21.17 1.17 13.28
C ASN A 167 20.76 0.07 14.29
N PRO A 168 19.70 -0.73 14.02
CA PRO A 168 18.85 -0.67 12.82
C PRO A 168 17.90 0.53 12.85
N ALA A 169 17.57 1.05 11.66
CA ALA A 169 16.61 2.14 11.54
C ALA A 169 15.21 1.65 11.90
N THR A 170 14.42 2.48 12.58
CA THR A 170 13.01 2.18 12.87
C THR A 170 12.13 3.37 12.53
N THR A 171 10.93 3.09 12.01
CA THR A 171 9.91 4.13 11.81
C THR A 171 9.15 4.38 13.11
N GLY A 172 8.43 5.49 13.19
CA GLY A 172 7.49 5.75 14.29
C GLY A 172 6.29 4.80 14.32
N ASP A 173 6.04 4.05 13.24
CA ASP A 173 5.02 3.00 13.16
C ASP A 173 5.65 1.63 13.36
N ALA A 174 5.34 0.97 14.48
CA ALA A 174 5.84 -0.36 14.81
C ALA A 174 5.45 -1.45 13.78
N SER A 175 4.45 -1.17 12.93
CA SER A 175 3.99 -2.05 11.86
C SER A 175 4.90 -2.03 10.63
N VAL A 176 5.70 -0.96 10.46
CA VAL A 176 6.58 -0.77 9.32
C VAL A 176 7.99 -1.21 9.71
N LYS A 177 8.43 -2.35 9.14
CA LYS A 177 9.81 -2.84 9.24
C LYS A 177 10.63 -2.24 8.10
N LEU A 178 11.77 -1.64 8.44
CA LEU A 178 12.77 -1.17 7.48
C LEU A 178 13.80 -2.26 7.17
#